data_AF-A0AAW2RHY7-F1
#
_entry.id   AF-A0AAW2RHY7-F1
#
_cell.length_a   1.000
_cell.length_b   1.000
_cell.length_c   1.000
_cell.angle_alpha   90.00
_cell.angle_beta   90.00
_cell.angle_gamma   90.00
#
_symmetry.space_group_name_H-M   'P 1'
#
loop_
_entity.id
_entity.type
_entity.pdbx_description
1 polymer ?
#
loop_
_entity_poly.entity_id
_entity_poly.type
_entity_poly.pdbx_seq_one_letter_code
_entity_poly.pdbx_strand_id
1 'polypeptide(L)'
;MQESDINLDGELDREEFVKFIRRLTKDTFFTVSQGLILTLAVAPTVALLTKRTTENVPGVGKVVQKIPNSVYASLVTLVIVAFQQGAERS
;
A
#
# COMPACT_ATOMS: atom_id res chain seq x y z
N MET A 1 -7.35 -0.74 22.88
CA MET A 1 -7.64 0.22 23.97
C MET A 1 -7.44 -0.43 25.32
N GLN A 2 -8.16 -1.51 25.65
CA GLN A 2 -8.10 -2.15 26.98
C GLN A 2 -6.72 -2.66 27.42
N GLU A 3 -5.84 -3.06 26.49
CA GLU A 3 -4.46 -3.46 26.84
C GLU A 3 -3.49 -2.29 27.11
N SER A 4 -3.91 -1.05 26.82
CA SER A 4 -3.09 0.15 27.01
C SER A 4 -3.61 1.06 28.12
N ASP A 5 -4.86 0.83 28.57
CA ASP A 5 -5.45 1.33 29.81
C ASP A 5 -4.92 0.44 30.96
N ILE A 6 -3.87 0.91 31.63
CA ILE A 6 -3.11 0.15 32.64
C ILE A 6 -3.76 0.32 34.00
N ASN A 7 -4.32 1.50 34.26
CA ASN A 7 -4.97 1.83 35.52
C ASN A 7 -6.41 1.30 35.58
N LEU A 8 -6.96 0.81 34.45
CA LEU A 8 -8.28 0.21 34.29
C LEU A 8 -9.42 1.19 34.60
N ASP A 9 -9.20 2.49 34.40
CA ASP A 9 -10.20 3.53 34.63
C ASP A 9 -11.13 3.75 33.43
N GLY A 10 -10.83 3.12 32.29
CA GLY A 10 -11.61 3.22 31.06
C GLY A 10 -11.31 4.47 30.23
N GLU A 11 -10.40 5.33 30.69
CA GLU A 11 -9.86 6.47 29.96
C GLU A 11 -8.41 6.18 29.52
N LEU A 12 -7.81 7.10 28.78
CA LEU A 12 -6.39 7.03 28.43
C LEU A 12 -5.75 8.34 28.82
N ASP A 13 -4.87 8.29 29.80
CA ASP A 13 -4.05 9.44 30.12
C ASP A 13 -2.99 9.69 29.01
N ARG A 14 -2.23 10.77 29.16
CA ARG A 14 -1.22 11.14 28.16
C ARG A 14 -0.15 10.05 27.96
N GLU A 15 0.27 9.38 29.02
CA GLU A 15 1.32 8.35 28.95
C GLU A 15 0.77 7.05 28.33
N GLU A 16 -0.44 6.66 28.70
CA GLU A 16 -1.15 5.52 28.14
C GLU A 16 -1.50 5.74 26.67
N PHE A 17 -1.93 6.94 26.28
CA PHE A 17 -2.15 7.32 24.90
C PHE A 17 -0.86 7.24 24.07
N VAL A 18 0.26 7.74 24.60
CA VAL A 18 1.56 7.63 23.92
C VAL A 18 1.98 6.18 23.76
N LYS A 19 1.75 5.34 24.77
CA LYS A 19 2.06 3.91 24.72
C LYS A 19 1.15 3.16 23.73
N PHE A 20 -0.13 3.51 23.69
CA PHE A 20 -1.13 2.99 22.75
C PHE A 20 -0.74 3.32 21.30
N ILE A 21 -0.46 4.60 21.01
CA ILE A 21 -0.01 5.02 19.67
C ILE A 21 1.32 4.35 19.32
N ARG A 22 2.28 4.28 20.24
CA ARG A 22 3.56 3.61 19.98
C ARG A 22 3.41 2.14 19.66
N ARG A 23 2.46 1.45 20.30
CA ARG A 23 2.14 0.04 20.02
C ARG A 23 1.45 -0.12 18.67
N LEU A 24 0.41 0.68 18.40
CA LEU A 24 -0.24 0.74 17.09
C LEU A 24 0.76 1.02 15.97
N THR A 25 1.63 2.00 16.14
CA THR A 25 2.64 2.37 15.13
C THR A 25 3.73 1.30 15.00
N LYS A 26 4.17 0.63 16.09
CA LYS A 26 5.15 -0.45 15.98
C LYS A 26 4.67 -1.58 15.06
N ASP A 27 3.44 -2.03 15.26
CA ASP A 27 2.90 -3.17 14.53
C ASP A 27 2.48 -2.78 13.11
N THR A 28 1.93 -1.57 12.94
CA THR A 28 1.50 -1.05 11.63
C THR A 28 2.68 -0.63 10.76
N PHE A 29 3.67 0.08 11.31
CA PHE A 29 4.82 0.56 10.54
C PHE A 29 5.67 -0.61 10.03
N PHE A 30 5.85 -1.68 10.81
CA PHE A 30 6.59 -2.85 10.38
C PHE A 30 5.87 -3.60 9.25
N THR A 31 4.57 -3.84 9.42
CA THR A 31 3.73 -4.55 8.44
C THR A 31 3.61 -3.77 7.13
N VAL A 32 3.35 -2.46 7.20
CA VAL A 32 3.20 -1.61 6.02
C VAL A 32 4.53 -1.35 5.34
N SER A 33 5.63 -1.13 6.08
CA SER A 33 6.95 -0.85 5.49
C SER A 33 7.53 -2.06 4.76
N GLN A 34 7.41 -3.28 5.30
CA GLN A 34 7.86 -4.48 4.60
C GLN A 34 7.10 -4.70 3.29
N GLY A 35 5.77 -4.52 3.31
CA GLY A 35 4.95 -4.58 2.11
C GLY A 35 5.32 -3.50 1.09
N LEU A 36 5.52 -2.26 1.53
CA LEU A 36 5.88 -1.13 0.65
C LEU A 36 7.28 -1.29 0.06
N ILE A 37 8.29 -1.70 0.84
CA ILE A 37 9.66 -1.90 0.37
C ILE A 37 9.71 -3.05 -0.64
N LEU A 38 9.05 -4.17 -0.34
CA LEU A 38 8.97 -5.30 -1.25
C LEU A 38 8.27 -4.89 -2.55
N THR A 39 7.17 -4.14 -2.45
CA THR A 39 6.46 -3.62 -3.63
C THR A 39 7.33 -2.64 -4.41
N LEU A 40 8.07 -1.73 -3.77
CA LEU A 40 8.98 -0.81 -4.46
C LEU A 40 10.14 -1.52 -5.17
N ALA A 41 10.62 -2.64 -4.64
CA ALA A 41 11.69 -3.42 -5.27
C ALA A 41 11.18 -4.30 -6.42
N VAL A 42 10.01 -4.93 -6.24
CA VAL A 42 9.45 -5.89 -7.19
C VAL A 42 8.64 -5.20 -8.29
N ALA A 43 7.92 -4.12 -7.99
CA ALA A 43 7.08 -3.41 -8.96
C ALA A 43 7.84 -2.89 -10.19
N PRO A 44 9.06 -2.32 -10.11
CA PRO A 44 9.84 -1.93 -11.29
C PRO A 44 10.19 -3.13 -12.17
N THR A 45 10.57 -4.26 -11.57
CA THR A 45 10.91 -5.49 -12.29
C THR A 45 9.69 -6.05 -13.02
N VAL A 46 8.55 -6.12 -12.33
CA VAL A 46 7.28 -6.56 -12.92
C VAL A 46 6.86 -5.59 -14.03
N ALA A 47 6.92 -4.28 -13.80
CA ALA A 47 6.57 -3.27 -14.80
C ALA A 47 7.46 -3.37 -16.05
N LEU A 48 8.77 -3.56 -15.90
CA LEU A 48 9.70 -3.73 -17.02
C LEU A 48 9.44 -5.03 -17.80
N LEU A 49 9.15 -6.12 -17.10
CA LEU A 49 8.79 -7.40 -17.73
C LEU A 49 7.51 -7.26 -18.53
N THR A 50 6.43 -6.77 -17.91
CA THR A 50 5.13 -6.64 -18.56
C THR A 50 5.15 -5.63 -19.70
N LYS A 51 5.93 -4.54 -19.60
CA LYS A 51 6.14 -3.58 -20.68
C LYS A 51 6.79 -4.23 -21.90
N ARG A 52 7.88 -5.00 -21.72
CA ARG A 52 8.54 -5.73 -22.83
C ARG A 52 7.59 -6.74 -23.48
N THR A 53 6.79 -7.43 -22.68
CA THR A 53 5.84 -8.42 -23.21
C THR A 53 4.72 -7.76 -24.00
N THR A 54 4.19 -6.61 -23.54
CA THR A 54 3.08 -5.90 -24.18
C THR A 54 3.50 -5.02 -25.37
N GLU A 55 4.74 -4.51 -25.40
CA GLU A 55 5.30 -3.78 -26.55
C GLU A 55 5.53 -4.68 -27.77
N ASN A 56 5.71 -6.00 -27.56
CA ASN A 56 5.84 -6.99 -28.63
C ASN A 56 4.50 -7.54 -29.11
N VAL A 57 3.36 -7.09 -28.57
CA VAL A 57 2.02 -7.52 -29.00
C VAL A 57 1.51 -6.59 -30.12
N PRO A 58 1.29 -7.11 -31.34
CA PRO A 58 0.72 -6.34 -32.44
C PRO A 58 -0.68 -5.82 -32.08
N GLY A 59 -0.90 -4.50 -32.20
CA GLY A 59 -2.20 -3.86 -31.97
C GLY A 59 -2.38 -3.15 -30.63
N VAL A 60 -1.72 -3.59 -29.54
CA VAL A 60 -1.89 -3.00 -28.20
C VAL A 60 -0.77 -2.01 -27.84
N GLY A 61 0.46 -2.27 -28.31
CA GLY A 61 1.63 -1.45 -27.98
C GLY A 61 1.54 0.02 -28.41
N LYS A 62 0.85 0.33 -29.51
CA LYS A 62 0.66 1.72 -30.00
C LYS A 62 -0.24 2.58 -29.11
N VAL A 63 -1.15 1.96 -28.35
CA VAL A 63 -2.15 2.68 -27.56
C VAL A 63 -1.58 3.07 -26.20
N VAL A 64 -0.87 2.13 -25.56
CA VAL A 64 -0.18 2.36 -24.29
C VAL A 64 0.93 3.42 -24.43
N GLN A 65 1.62 3.44 -25.57
CA GLN A 65 2.67 4.43 -25.84
C GLN A 65 2.16 5.87 -25.99
N LYS A 66 0.87 6.06 -26.27
CA LYS A 66 0.22 7.39 -26.36
C LYS A 66 -0.33 7.90 -25.03
N ILE A 67 -0.39 7.07 -24.00
CA ILE A 67 -0.92 7.46 -22.70
C ILE A 67 0.20 8.13 -21.91
N PRO A 68 0.02 9.38 -21.43
CA PRO A 68 1.00 10.02 -20.57
C PRO A 68 1.26 9.19 -19.30
N ASN A 69 2.51 9.10 -18.89
CA ASN A 69 2.91 8.31 -17.71
C ASN A 69 2.10 8.63 -16.45
N SER A 70 1.71 9.89 -16.27
CA SER A 70 0.89 10.34 -15.12
C SER A 70 -0.50 9.71 -15.10
N VAL A 71 -1.13 9.51 -16.27
CA VAL A 71 -2.45 8.89 -16.41
C VAL A 71 -2.35 7.39 -16.14
N TYR A 72 -1.30 6.75 -16.63
CA TYR A 72 -1.07 5.33 -16.35
C TYR A 72 -0.82 5.10 -14.85
N ALA A 73 0.00 5.94 -14.22
CA ALA A 73 0.26 5.89 -12.79
C ALA A 73 -1.02 6.07 -11.96
N SER A 74 -1.91 7.00 -12.35
CA SER A 74 -3.16 7.22 -11.61
C SER A 74 -4.12 6.03 -11.72
N LEU A 75 -4.27 5.43 -12.90
CA LEU A 75 -5.10 4.25 -13.10
C LEU A 75 -4.61 3.05 -12.30
N VAL A 76 -3.30 2.81 -12.32
CA VAL A 76 -2.68 1.73 -11.52
C VAL A 76 -2.89 1.96 -10.03
N THR A 77 -2.70 3.20 -9.57
CA THR A 77 -2.92 3.57 -8.16
C THR A 77 -4.38 3.33 -7.76
N LEU A 78 -5.34 3.71 -8.61
CA LEU A 78 -6.76 3.54 -8.34
C LEU A 78 -7.14 2.06 -8.20
N VAL A 79 -6.60 1.20 -9.07
CA VAL A 79 -6.81 -0.25 -9.01
C VAL A 79 -6.24 -0.83 -7.72
N ILE A 80 -5.03 -0.43 -7.32
CA ILE A 80 -4.39 -0.90 -6.07
C ILE A 80 -5.23 -0.51 -4.85
N VAL A 81 -5.68 0.75 -4.78
CA VAL A 81 -6.53 1.23 -3.67
C VAL A 81 -7.85 0.46 -3.61
N ALA A 82 -8.49 0.22 -4.76
CA ALA A 82 -9.74 -0.55 -4.81
C ALA A 82 -9.55 -2.00 -4.34
N PHE A 83 -8.42 -2.63 -4.71
CA PHE A 83 -8.07 -3.98 -4.25
C PHE A 83 -7.78 -4.03 -2.75
N GLN A 84 -7.07 -3.04 -2.20
CA GLN A 84 -6.80 -2.95 -0.76
C GLN A 84 -8.10 -2.79 0.05
N GLN A 85 -9.00 -1.91 -0.39
CA GLN A 85 -10.30 -1.71 0.27
C GLN A 85 -11.22 -2.94 0.20
N GLY A 86 -11.13 -3.72 -0.88
CA GLY A 86 -11.85 -4.98 -1.00
C GLY A 86 -11.29 -6.07 -0.09
N ALA A 87 -9.96 -6.10 0.09
CA ALA A 87 -9.27 -7.07 0.96
C ALA A 87 -9.41 -6.74 2.46
N GLU A 88 -9.51 -5.47 2.84
CA GLU A 88 -9.77 -5.05 4.24
C GLU A 88 -11.21 -5.29 4.71
N ARG A 89 -12.14 -5.55 3.79
CA ARG A 89 -13.57 -5.76 4.09
C ARG A 89 -14.02 -7.23 4.14
N SER A 90 -13.12 -8.19 3.92
CA SER A 90 -13.37 -9.65 4.08
C SER A 90 -12.66 -10.18 5.31
#